data_AF-A0AA88Z614-F1
#
_entry.id   AF-A0AA88Z614-F1
#
_cell.length_a   1.000
_cell.length_b   1.000
_cell.length_c   1.000
_cell.angle_alpha   90.00
_cell.angle_beta   90.00
_cell.angle_gamma   90.00
#
_symmetry.space_group_name_H-M   'P 1'
#
loop_
_entity.id
_entity.type
_entity.pdbx_description
1 polymer ?
#
loop_
_entity_poly.entity_id
_entity_poly.type
_entity_poly.pdbx_seq_one_letter_code
_entity_poly.pdbx_strand_id
1 'polypeptide(L)'
;MIAVGAAIAALTGTWFDAALTESRRTRALSDRLIAFHAADAALAACTWRLLRGSAPYVNESESHAEPVAWRRMPPLAAVEAFAPFAGWPTAAQPPRCLIEAWRRTAGQAGERTYLVTARGVGAHASSAVWLQHQVAIRDGHIVVLRWRRVAAVLR
;
A
#
# COMPACT_ATOMS: atom_id res chain seq x y z
N MET A 1 24.98 29.21 -42.34
CA MET A 1 25.36 29.33 -40.91
C MET A 1 24.15 29.22 -39.97
N ILE A 2 23.06 29.97 -40.19
CA ILE A 2 21.86 29.95 -39.30
C ILE A 2 21.20 28.55 -39.22
N ALA A 3 21.09 27.82 -40.34
CA ALA A 3 20.47 26.50 -40.37
C ALA A 3 21.21 25.43 -39.55
N VAL A 4 22.54 25.48 -39.50
CA VAL A 4 23.39 24.55 -38.73
C VAL A 4 23.25 24.82 -37.24
N GLY A 5 23.26 26.10 -36.83
CA GLY A 5 23.03 26.48 -35.44
C GLY A 5 21.66 26.05 -34.92
N ALA A 6 20.61 26.21 -35.74
CA ALA A 6 19.27 25.76 -35.40
C ALA A 6 19.18 24.23 -35.26
N ALA A 7 19.81 23.48 -36.16
CA ALA A 7 19.85 22.02 -36.10
C ALA A 7 20.60 21.50 -34.85
N ILE A 8 21.75 22.10 -34.51
CA ILE A 8 22.49 21.75 -33.29
C ILE A 8 21.65 22.07 -32.05
N ALA A 9 21.02 23.24 -31.99
CA ALA A 9 20.17 23.62 -30.87
C ALA A 9 19.00 22.63 -30.68
N ALA A 10 18.30 22.26 -31.77
CA ALA A 10 17.21 21.30 -31.72
C ALA A 10 17.67 19.91 -31.24
N LEU A 11 18.79 19.40 -31.75
CA LEU A 11 19.36 18.13 -31.32
C LEU A 11 19.77 18.15 -29.83
N THR A 12 20.43 19.22 -29.37
CA THR A 12 20.80 19.33 -27.95
C THR A 12 19.59 19.46 -27.03
N GLY A 13 18.55 20.21 -27.44
CA GLY A 13 17.31 20.34 -26.68
C GLY A 13 16.60 19.00 -26.52
N THR A 14 16.42 18.26 -27.62
CA THR A 14 15.81 16.91 -27.56
C THR A 14 16.59 15.93 -26.69
N TRP A 15 17.93 15.98 -26.71
CA TRP A 15 18.76 15.14 -25.83
C TRP A 15 18.63 15.51 -24.35
N PHE A 16 18.58 16.81 -24.04
CA PHE A 16 18.38 17.28 -22.67
C PHE A 16 17.01 16.87 -22.13
N ASP A 17 15.96 17.02 -22.93
CA ASP A 17 14.60 16.60 -22.57
C ASP A 17 14.51 15.07 -22.36
N ALA A 18 15.18 14.28 -23.22
CA ALA A 18 15.25 12.83 -23.05
C ALA A 18 15.96 12.45 -21.73
N ALA A 19 17.10 13.08 -21.42
CA ALA A 19 17.85 12.85 -20.19
C ALA A 19 17.05 13.25 -18.93
N LEU A 20 16.33 14.38 -18.97
CA LEU A 20 15.45 14.81 -17.89
C LEU A 20 14.28 13.84 -17.68
N THR A 21 13.70 13.33 -18.77
CA THR A 21 12.60 12.36 -18.71
C THR A 21 13.05 11.07 -18.04
N GLU A 22 14.22 10.53 -18.41
CA GLU A 22 14.75 9.30 -17.81
C GLU A 22 15.11 9.50 -16.33
N SER A 23 15.66 10.66 -15.97
CA SER A 23 15.92 11.03 -14.57
C SER A 23 14.62 11.05 -13.74
N ARG A 24 13.56 11.67 -14.27
CA ARG A 24 12.24 11.70 -13.60
C ARG A 24 11.64 10.31 -13.46
N ARG A 25 11.77 9.48 -14.50
CA ARG A 25 11.30 8.09 -14.49
C ARG A 25 12.01 7.27 -13.41
N THR A 26 13.33 7.39 -13.32
CA THR A 26 14.14 6.71 -12.30
C THR A 26 13.74 7.13 -10.89
N ARG A 27 13.53 8.44 -10.66
CA ARG A 27 13.05 8.95 -9.37
C ARG A 27 11.67 8.41 -9.02
N ALA A 28 10.72 8.43 -9.97
CA ALA A 28 9.38 7.91 -9.76
C ALA A 28 9.38 6.40 -9.45
N LEU A 29 10.26 5.63 -10.09
CA LEU A 29 10.43 4.21 -9.80
C LEU A 29 10.98 3.99 -8.38
N SER A 30 12.05 4.70 -8.01
CA SER A 30 12.62 4.65 -6.67
C SER A 30 11.58 4.98 -5.60
N ASP A 31 10.80 6.03 -5.83
CA ASP A 31 9.75 6.48 -4.92
C ASP A 31 8.66 5.41 -4.73
N ARG A 32 8.32 4.69 -5.79
CA ARG A 32 7.33 3.60 -5.76
C ARG A 32 7.87 2.34 -5.08
N LEU A 33 9.17 2.06 -5.19
CA LEU A 33 9.82 0.96 -4.46
C LEU A 33 9.84 1.23 -2.95
N ILE A 34 10.16 2.45 -2.54
CA ILE A 34 10.09 2.85 -1.11
C ILE A 34 8.66 2.65 -0.59
N ALA A 35 7.66 3.16 -1.31
CA ALA A 35 6.26 2.98 -0.95
C ALA A 35 5.85 1.50 -0.84
N PHE A 36 6.29 0.68 -1.80
CA PHE A 36 5.99 -0.76 -1.81
C PHE A 36 6.62 -1.48 -0.60
N HIS A 37 7.90 -1.26 -0.33
CA HIS A 37 8.57 -1.89 0.81
C HIS A 37 7.99 -1.44 2.15
N ALA A 38 7.63 -0.16 2.27
CA ALA A 38 6.94 0.34 3.46
C ALA A 38 5.57 -0.33 3.64
N ALA A 39 4.81 -0.50 2.56
CA ALA A 39 3.51 -1.17 2.58
C ALA A 39 3.63 -2.65 2.94
N ASP A 40 4.62 -3.35 2.37
CA ASP A 40 4.85 -4.79 2.57
C ASP A 40 5.28 -5.08 4.01
N ALA A 41 6.23 -4.30 4.53
CA ALA A 41 6.65 -4.40 5.92
C ALA A 41 5.49 -4.15 6.90
N ALA A 42 4.65 -3.15 6.63
CA ALA A 42 3.46 -2.89 7.44
C ALA A 42 2.42 -4.01 7.33
N LEU A 43 2.22 -4.57 6.14
CA LEU A 43 1.30 -5.69 5.93
C LEU A 43 1.72 -6.91 6.74
N ALA A 44 3.00 -7.27 6.70
CA ALA A 44 3.55 -8.36 7.49
C ALA A 44 3.43 -8.10 9.00
N ALA A 45 3.83 -6.91 9.46
CA ALA A 45 3.79 -6.55 10.87
C ALA A 45 2.35 -6.52 11.44
N CYS A 46 1.39 -6.00 10.70
CA CYS A 46 -0.01 -5.95 11.14
C CYS A 46 -0.66 -7.33 11.12
N THR A 47 -0.35 -8.17 10.13
CA THR A 47 -0.78 -9.58 10.11
C THR A 47 -0.23 -10.33 11.34
N TRP A 48 1.01 -10.06 11.72
CA TRP A 48 1.61 -10.68 12.89
C TRP A 48 1.03 -10.17 14.22
N ARG A 49 0.77 -8.87 14.35
CA ARG A 49 0.07 -8.31 15.52
C ARG A 49 -1.36 -8.84 15.63
N LEU A 50 -2.05 -9.05 14.50
CA LEU A 50 -3.37 -9.66 14.45
C LEU A 50 -3.34 -11.08 15.01
N LEU A 51 -2.37 -11.90 14.60
CA LEU A 51 -2.21 -13.26 15.14
C LEU A 51 -1.98 -13.30 16.65
N ARG A 52 -1.23 -12.34 17.18
CA ARG A 52 -0.97 -12.23 18.62
C ARG A 52 -2.11 -11.61 19.41
N GLY A 53 -3.23 -11.28 18.76
CA GLY A 53 -4.37 -10.62 19.40
C GLY A 53 -4.09 -9.20 19.89
N SER A 54 -3.01 -8.56 19.40
CA SER A 54 -2.56 -7.25 19.86
C SER A 54 -2.85 -6.12 18.87
N ALA A 55 -3.55 -6.42 17.77
CA ALA A 55 -3.88 -5.43 16.75
C ALA A 55 -5.31 -4.92 16.93
N PRO A 56 -5.56 -3.60 16.86
CA PRO A 56 -6.91 -3.09 16.70
C PRO A 56 -7.44 -3.49 15.32
N TYR A 57 -8.73 -3.81 15.27
CA TYR A 57 -9.44 -4.08 14.02
C TYR A 57 -10.85 -3.50 14.07
N VAL A 58 -11.38 -3.15 12.91
CA VAL A 58 -12.79 -2.80 12.74
C VAL A 58 -13.60 -4.08 12.89
N ASN A 59 -14.54 -4.08 13.83
CA ASN A 59 -15.43 -5.22 14.05
C ASN A 59 -16.24 -5.55 12.79
N GLU A 60 -16.67 -6.80 12.70
CA GLU A 60 -17.48 -7.27 11.57
C GLU A 60 -18.76 -6.43 11.44
N SER A 61 -19.06 -5.94 10.24
CA SER A 61 -20.38 -5.38 9.97
C SER A 61 -21.41 -6.51 9.97
N GLU A 62 -22.67 -6.21 10.29
CA GLU A 62 -23.79 -7.15 10.10
C GLU A 62 -23.91 -7.66 8.65
N SER A 63 -23.33 -6.92 7.69
CA SER A 63 -23.20 -7.35 6.31
C SER A 63 -22.14 -8.45 6.14
N HIS A 64 -22.53 -9.53 5.49
CA HIS A 64 -21.64 -10.62 5.05
C HIS A 64 -20.79 -10.27 3.81
N ALA A 65 -20.97 -9.06 3.25
CA ALA A 65 -20.23 -8.60 2.09
C ALA A 65 -18.74 -8.37 2.41
N GLU A 66 -17.92 -8.28 1.35
CA GLU A 66 -16.50 -7.94 1.51
C GLU A 66 -16.33 -6.57 2.18
N PRO A 67 -15.43 -6.42 3.17
CA PRO A 67 -15.17 -5.13 3.80
C PRO A 67 -14.63 -4.09 2.80
N VAL A 68 -15.13 -2.86 2.93
CA VAL A 68 -14.83 -1.75 2.02
C VAL A 68 -14.37 -0.48 2.74
N ALA A 69 -14.13 -0.52 4.06
CA ALA A 69 -13.69 0.68 4.79
C ALA A 69 -12.33 1.16 4.28
N TRP A 70 -11.45 0.26 3.85
CA TRP A 70 -10.18 0.61 3.20
C TRP A 70 -10.32 1.49 1.95
N ARG A 71 -11.49 1.51 1.29
CA ARG A 71 -11.76 2.33 0.09
C ARG A 71 -12.25 3.73 0.43
N ARG A 72 -12.68 4.00 1.66
CA ARG A 72 -13.19 5.32 2.05
C ARG A 72 -12.04 6.32 2.01
N MET A 73 -12.25 7.46 1.36
CA MET A 73 -11.26 8.52 1.31
C MET A 73 -11.32 9.41 2.57
N PRO A 74 -10.17 9.88 3.10
CA PRO A 74 -8.82 9.45 2.74
C PRO A 74 -8.61 7.96 3.06
N PRO A 75 -7.95 7.17 2.17
CA PRO A 75 -7.66 5.77 2.47
C PRO A 75 -6.79 5.73 3.73
N LEU A 76 -7.32 5.17 4.83
CA LEU A 76 -6.74 5.16 6.19
C LEU A 76 -6.97 6.41 7.05
N ALA A 77 -7.99 7.22 6.77
CA ALA A 77 -8.53 8.18 7.73
C ALA A 77 -9.44 7.55 8.80
N ALA A 78 -9.71 6.25 8.68
CA ALA A 78 -10.33 5.46 9.73
C ALA A 78 -9.49 5.59 11.01
N VAL A 79 -10.14 5.88 12.14
CA VAL A 79 -9.50 6.01 13.45
C VAL A 79 -8.76 4.72 13.83
N GLU A 80 -9.24 3.60 13.32
CA GLU A 80 -8.74 2.25 13.55
C GLU A 80 -7.51 1.92 12.70
N ALA A 81 -7.15 2.77 11.72
CA ALA A 81 -5.90 2.59 11.01
C ALA A 81 -4.72 2.95 11.93
N PHE A 82 -3.69 2.12 11.99
CA PHE A 82 -2.56 2.34 12.89
C PHE A 82 -1.23 2.12 12.19
N ALA A 83 -0.17 2.73 12.74
CA ALA A 83 1.18 2.59 12.22
C ALA A 83 1.93 1.50 13.04
N PRO A 84 2.33 0.38 12.44
CA PRO A 84 3.15 -0.61 13.14
C PRO A 84 4.57 -0.11 13.42
N PHE A 85 5.03 0.91 12.67
CA PHE A 85 6.33 1.56 12.80
C PHE A 85 6.15 3.07 12.99
N ALA A 86 7.02 3.71 13.78
CA ALA A 86 7.00 5.17 13.97
C ALA A 86 7.49 5.94 12.74
N GLY A 87 8.19 5.27 11.82
CA GLY A 87 8.70 5.80 10.56
C GLY A 87 9.23 4.68 9.68
N TRP A 88 9.59 4.99 8.44
CA TRP A 88 10.21 4.05 7.51
C TRP A 88 11.32 4.77 6.75
N PRO A 89 12.49 4.13 6.51
CA PRO A 89 13.61 4.80 5.85
C PRO A 89 13.18 5.44 4.53
N THR A 90 13.56 6.72 4.35
CA THR A 90 13.28 7.52 3.15
C THR A 90 11.80 7.76 2.81
N ALA A 91 10.85 7.29 3.61
CA ALA A 91 9.42 7.52 3.40
C ALA A 91 8.99 8.88 3.98
N ALA A 92 8.11 9.58 3.28
CA ALA A 92 7.53 10.85 3.70
C ALA A 92 6.58 10.69 4.90
N GLN A 93 6.01 9.51 5.10
CA GLN A 93 5.07 9.21 6.18
C GLN A 93 5.27 7.76 6.67
N PRO A 94 5.00 7.48 7.96
CA PRO A 94 4.99 6.12 8.46
C PRO A 94 3.95 5.27 7.70
N PRO A 95 4.28 4.02 7.34
CA PRO A 95 3.30 3.14 6.73
C PRO A 95 2.22 2.80 7.76
N ARG A 96 0.98 2.65 7.29
CA ARG A 96 -0.20 2.42 8.14
C ARG A 96 -0.98 1.21 7.64
N CYS A 97 -1.70 0.55 8.52
CA CYS A 97 -2.57 -0.56 8.18
C CYS A 97 -3.95 -0.41 8.80
N LEU A 98 -4.93 -1.03 8.15
CA LEU A 98 -6.31 -1.17 8.59
C LEU A 98 -6.66 -2.66 8.54
N ILE A 99 -7.25 -3.17 9.61
CA ILE A 99 -7.71 -4.55 9.71
C ILE A 99 -9.23 -4.52 9.84
N GLU A 100 -9.92 -5.25 8.99
CA GLU A 100 -11.38 -5.36 9.00
C GLU A 100 -11.76 -6.82 9.22
N ALA A 101 -12.53 -7.11 10.27
CA ALA A 101 -13.09 -8.45 10.47
C ALA A 101 -14.17 -8.72 9.41
N TRP A 102 -14.18 -9.94 8.88
CA TRP A 102 -15.06 -10.33 7.77
C TRP A 102 -15.80 -11.63 8.09
N ARG A 103 -17.13 -11.52 8.26
CA ARG A 103 -18.00 -12.68 8.50
C ARG A 103 -18.35 -13.39 7.19
N ARG A 104 -17.53 -14.37 6.80
CA ARG A 104 -17.80 -15.19 5.60
C ARG A 104 -18.81 -16.30 5.89
N THR A 105 -19.87 -16.36 5.07
CA THR A 105 -20.90 -17.41 5.13
C THR A 105 -20.38 -18.82 4.80
N ALA A 106 -19.22 -18.92 4.13
CA ALA A 106 -18.60 -20.19 3.73
C ALA A 106 -17.41 -20.61 4.61
N GLY A 107 -17.19 -19.97 5.76
CA GLY A 107 -16.10 -20.33 6.69
C GLY A 107 -16.44 -21.56 7.53
N GLN A 108 -15.42 -22.29 7.99
CA GLN A 108 -15.62 -23.37 8.96
C GLN A 108 -15.96 -22.81 10.35
N ALA A 109 -16.65 -23.59 11.19
CA ALA A 109 -16.95 -23.16 12.56
C ALA A 109 -15.65 -22.79 13.33
N GLY A 110 -15.66 -21.65 14.01
CA GLY A 110 -14.49 -21.12 14.74
C GLY A 110 -13.47 -20.38 13.87
N GLU A 111 -13.65 -20.32 12.55
CA GLU A 111 -12.79 -19.54 11.65
C GLU A 111 -13.16 -18.05 11.68
N ARG A 112 -12.18 -17.19 11.95
CA ARG A 112 -12.31 -15.73 11.83
C ARG A 112 -11.54 -15.24 10.63
N THR A 113 -12.24 -14.65 9.66
CA THR A 113 -11.60 -14.04 8.49
C THR A 113 -11.39 -12.55 8.72
N TYR A 114 -10.29 -12.02 8.20
CA TYR A 114 -9.89 -10.63 8.26
C TYR A 114 -9.39 -10.16 6.89
N LEU A 115 -9.65 -8.90 6.58
CA LEU A 115 -9.03 -8.18 5.49
C LEU A 115 -7.99 -7.22 6.08
N VAL A 116 -6.71 -7.48 5.83
CA VAL A 116 -5.61 -6.63 6.27
C VAL A 116 -5.16 -5.79 5.09
N THR A 117 -5.31 -4.48 5.19
CA THR A 117 -4.88 -3.52 4.17
C THR A 117 -3.74 -2.68 4.73
N ALA A 118 -2.64 -2.55 4.01
CA ALA A 118 -1.51 -1.71 4.37
C ALA A 118 -1.26 -0.65 3.30
N ARG A 119 -0.84 0.55 3.69
CA ARG A 119 -0.40 1.62 2.80
C ARG A 119 1.02 2.03 3.18
N GLY A 120 1.88 2.08 2.19
CA GLY A 120 3.18 2.73 2.27
C GLY A 120 3.19 4.01 1.44
N VAL A 121 3.98 4.98 1.89
CA VAL A 121 4.23 6.24 1.19
C VAL A 121 5.70 6.28 0.82
N GLY A 122 6.00 6.73 -0.39
CA GLY A 122 7.36 6.90 -0.87
C GLY A 122 8.04 8.11 -0.22
N ALA A 123 9.20 8.49 -0.73
CA ALA A 123 9.86 9.75 -0.42
C ALA A 123 8.99 10.99 -0.71
N HIS A 124 8.01 10.90 -1.62
CA HIS A 124 7.01 11.93 -1.82
C HIS A 124 5.61 11.42 -1.48
N ALA A 125 4.79 12.29 -0.87
CA ALA A 125 3.42 11.97 -0.48
C ALA A 125 2.50 11.60 -1.67
N SER A 126 2.88 12.00 -2.89
CA SER A 126 2.21 11.63 -4.14
C SER A 126 2.46 10.18 -4.57
N SER A 127 3.52 9.53 -4.08
CA SER A 127 3.79 8.12 -4.30
C SER A 127 3.24 7.31 -3.13
N ALA A 128 2.13 6.62 -3.35
CA ALA A 128 1.56 5.71 -2.36
C ALA A 128 1.25 4.36 -3.00
N VAL A 129 1.47 3.30 -2.23
CA VAL A 129 1.18 1.92 -2.61
C VAL A 129 0.31 1.30 -1.52
N TRP A 130 -0.67 0.51 -1.93
CA TRP A 130 -1.57 -0.21 -1.04
C TRP A 130 -1.39 -1.70 -1.25
N LEU A 131 -1.24 -2.48 -0.20
CA LEU A 131 -1.17 -3.94 -0.28
C LEU A 131 -2.26 -4.56 0.60
N GLN A 132 -2.73 -5.75 0.23
CA GLN A 132 -3.85 -6.38 0.94
C GLN A 132 -3.70 -7.89 1.03
N HIS A 133 -3.98 -8.40 2.23
CA HIS A 133 -4.15 -9.81 2.54
C HIS A 133 -5.57 -10.10 3.01
N GLN A 134 -6.09 -11.22 2.55
CA GLN A 134 -7.16 -11.90 3.26
C GLN A 134 -6.53 -12.98 4.15
N VAL A 135 -6.84 -12.93 5.44
CA VAL A 135 -6.30 -13.85 6.45
C VAL A 135 -7.48 -14.57 7.10
N ALA A 136 -7.43 -15.89 7.21
CA ALA A 136 -8.35 -16.63 8.08
C ALA A 136 -7.58 -17.29 9.21
N ILE A 137 -8.07 -17.11 10.43
CA ILE A 137 -7.46 -17.59 11.67
C ILE A 137 -8.41 -18.58 12.32
N ARG A 138 -7.89 -19.74 12.70
CA ARG A 138 -8.58 -20.74 13.53
C ARG A 138 -7.60 -21.26 14.58
N ASP A 139 -8.08 -21.37 15.83
CA ASP A 139 -7.28 -21.82 16.97
C ASP A 139 -5.95 -21.07 17.14
N GLY A 140 -5.93 -19.77 16.81
CA GLY A 140 -4.73 -18.92 16.88
C GLY A 140 -3.74 -19.08 15.72
N HIS A 141 -4.04 -19.95 14.74
CA HIS A 141 -3.18 -20.20 13.58
C HIS A 141 -3.80 -19.64 12.30
N ILE A 142 -2.95 -19.15 11.38
CA ILE A 142 -3.40 -18.85 10.01
C ILE A 142 -3.73 -20.17 9.31
N VAL A 143 -4.99 -20.33 8.92
CA VAL A 143 -5.44 -21.44 8.07
C VAL A 143 -5.60 -21.04 6.61
N VAL A 144 -5.73 -19.74 6.33
CA VAL A 144 -5.74 -19.18 4.97
C VAL A 144 -4.98 -17.86 4.95
N LEU A 145 -4.05 -17.72 4.00
CA LEU A 145 -3.43 -16.44 3.64
C LEU A 145 -3.55 -16.27 2.12
N ARG A 146 -4.34 -15.31 1.67
CA ARG A 146 -4.51 -15.00 0.25
C ARG A 146 -4.00 -13.59 -0.03
N TRP A 147 -2.96 -13.53 -0.86
CA TRP A 147 -2.51 -12.28 -1.46
C TRP A 147 -3.55 -11.80 -2.47
N ARG A 148 -4.03 -10.56 -2.30
CA ARG A 148 -4.99 -9.96 -3.25
C ARG A 148 -4.34 -8.92 -4.16
N ARG A 149 -3.31 -8.23 -3.65
CA ARG A 149 -2.64 -7.05 -4.25
C ARG A 149 -3.58 -5.84 -4.35
N VAL A 150 -3.07 -4.62 -4.10
CA VAL A 150 -3.71 -3.39 -4.58
C VAL A 150 -2.65 -2.51 -5.26
N ALA A 151 -3.03 -1.81 -6.32
CA ALA A 151 -2.18 -0.91 -7.09
C ALA A 151 -2.42 0.54 -6.63
N ALA A 152 -1.44 1.41 -6.83
CA ALA A 152 -1.56 2.83 -6.50
C ALA A 152 -2.88 3.40 -7.05
N VAL A 153 -3.66 4.10 -6.24
CA VAL A 153 -4.60 5.10 -6.77
C VAL A 153 -3.74 6.15 -7.45
N LEU A 154 -3.48 5.95 -8.74
CA LEU A 154 -3.14 7.05 -9.64
C LEU A 154 -4.37 7.97 -9.59
N ARG A 155 -4.19 9.15 -9.01
CA ARG A 155 -5.00 10.30 -9.41
C ARG A 155 -4.39 10.85 -10.68
#